data_AF-A0A1B8XSB9-F1
#
_entry.id   AF-A0A1B8XSB9-F1
#
_cell.length_a   1.000
_cell.length_b   1.000
_cell.length_c   1.000
_cell.angle_alpha   90.00
_cell.angle_beta   90.00
_cell.angle_gamma   90.00
#
_symmetry.space_group_name_H-M   'P 1'
#
loop_
_entity.id
_entity.type
_entity.pdbx_description
1 polymer ?
#
loop_
_entity_poly.entity_id
_entity_poly.type
_entity_poly.pdbx_seq_one_letter_code
_entity_poly.pdbx_strand_id
1 'polypeptide(L)'
;KLIPRHQFIFHSNQFFHGASIPEPDPADLETLEEKFPNIPPVALTFMKGCLRMNPDDRYKCEHLLESLYFNPAREEPEKRKPKGRRRLQQGQLLPQLPGNGMSPAPEGKNKPRATKFDHFPTI
;
A
#
# COMPACT_ATOMS: atom_id res chain seq x y z
N LYS A 1 -7.74 23.27 -15.75
CA LYS A 1 -7.41 23.77 -17.11
C LYS A 1 -5.90 23.83 -17.29
N LEU A 2 -5.37 23.67 -18.51
CA LEU A 2 -3.94 23.77 -18.81
C LEU A 2 -3.40 25.16 -18.45
N ILE A 3 -2.15 25.23 -17.99
CA ILE A 3 -1.47 26.52 -17.78
C ILE A 3 -1.03 27.13 -19.12
N PRO A 4 -0.85 28.47 -19.21
CA PRO A 4 -0.48 29.14 -20.46
C PRO A 4 0.77 28.57 -21.12
N ARG A 5 1.79 28.21 -20.33
CA ARG A 5 3.02 27.59 -20.85
C ARG A 5 2.76 26.26 -21.55
N HIS A 6 1.90 25.40 -21.00
CA HIS A 6 1.55 24.11 -21.61
C HIS A 6 0.75 24.30 -22.89
N GLN A 7 -0.19 25.26 -22.90
CA GLN A 7 -0.94 25.62 -24.11
C GLN A 7 0.02 26.08 -25.22
N PHE A 8 0.97 26.97 -24.91
CA PHE A 8 1.95 27.45 -25.88
C PHE A 8 2.79 26.31 -26.48
N ILE A 9 3.30 25.41 -25.62
CA ILE A 9 4.10 24.25 -26.06
C ILE A 9 3.27 23.34 -26.97
N PHE A 10 2.01 23.07 -26.65
CA PHE A 10 1.14 22.26 -27.49
C PHE A 10 0.95 22.86 -28.89
N HIS A 11 0.58 24.15 -28.98
CA HIS A 11 0.29 24.81 -30.26
C HIS A 11 1.53 25.04 -31.14
N SER A 12 2.71 25.20 -30.52
CA SER A 12 3.97 25.42 -31.25
C SER A 12 4.65 24.12 -31.71
N ASN A 13 4.22 22.97 -31.20
CA ASN A 13 4.84 21.69 -31.52
C ASN A 13 4.30 21.11 -32.82
N GLN A 14 5.20 20.87 -33.78
CA GLN A 14 4.88 20.32 -35.10
C GLN A 14 4.22 18.94 -35.05
N PHE A 15 4.50 18.14 -34.02
CA PHE A 15 3.85 16.84 -33.84
C PHE A 15 2.34 16.93 -33.68
N PHE A 16 1.84 18.06 -33.14
CA PHE A 16 0.40 18.30 -32.93
C PHE A 16 -0.19 19.24 -33.99
N HIS A 17 0.50 19.46 -35.12
CA HIS A 17 -0.01 20.36 -36.15
C HIS A 17 -1.36 19.88 -36.70
N GLY A 18 -2.34 20.79 -36.73
CA GLY A 18 -3.72 20.49 -37.14
C GLY A 18 -4.57 19.78 -36.07
N ALA A 19 -4.00 19.40 -34.92
CA ALA A 19 -4.74 18.86 -33.79
C ALA A 19 -5.17 19.98 -32.83
N SER A 20 -6.31 19.79 -32.17
CA SER A 20 -6.78 20.63 -31.07
C SER A 20 -7.07 19.79 -29.84
N ILE A 21 -6.86 20.36 -28.65
CA ILE A 21 -7.30 19.77 -27.40
C ILE A 21 -8.79 20.11 -27.24
N PRO A 22 -9.70 19.12 -27.17
CA PRO A 22 -11.11 19.39 -26.96
C PRO A 22 -11.33 20.11 -25.62
N GLU A 23 -12.19 21.13 -25.62
CA GLU A 23 -12.66 21.71 -24.36
C GLU A 23 -13.76 20.80 -23.78
N PRO A 24 -13.61 20.29 -22.55
CA PRO A 24 -14.65 19.49 -21.92
C PRO A 24 -15.87 20.35 -21.60
N ASP A 25 -17.07 19.78 -21.71
CA ASP A 25 -18.30 20.40 -21.21
C ASP A 25 -18.16 20.60 -19.69
N PRO A 26 -18.53 21.78 -19.14
CA PRO A 26 -18.58 21.99 -17.70
C PRO A 26 -19.36 20.92 -16.93
N ALA A 27 -20.37 20.29 -17.53
CA ALA A 27 -21.13 19.20 -16.93
C ALA A 27 -20.33 17.88 -16.80
N ASP A 28 -19.30 17.70 -17.63
CA ASP A 28 -18.42 16.52 -17.63
C ASP A 28 -17.18 16.71 -16.73
N LEU A 29 -17.01 17.89 -16.14
CA LEU A 29 -15.90 18.17 -15.23
C LEU A 29 -16.17 17.57 -13.85
N GLU A 30 -15.52 16.45 -13.57
CA GLU A 30 -15.55 15.79 -12.27
C GLU A 30 -14.31 16.16 -11.41
N THR A 31 -14.55 16.60 -10.19
CA THR A 31 -13.51 16.86 -9.17
C THR A 31 -12.98 15.56 -8.55
N LEU A 32 -11.85 15.64 -7.84
CA LEU A 32 -11.33 14.45 -7.12
C LEU A 32 -12.28 14.00 -6.00
N GLU A 33 -13.02 14.92 -5.41
CA GLU A 33 -14.02 14.66 -4.38
C GLU A 33 -15.22 13.91 -4.90
N GLU A 34 -15.75 14.32 -6.06
CA GLU A 34 -16.87 13.65 -6.72
C GLU A 34 -16.47 12.26 -7.20
N LYS A 35 -15.27 12.14 -7.78
CA LYS A 35 -14.74 10.86 -8.28
C LYS A 35 -14.46 9.85 -7.16
N PHE A 36 -14.12 10.33 -5.97
CA PHE A 36 -13.74 9.51 -4.82
C PHE A 36 -14.48 9.95 -3.55
N PRO A 37 -15.80 9.75 -3.45
CA PRO A 37 -16.62 10.34 -2.39
C PRO A 37 -16.31 9.79 -0.99
N ASN A 38 -15.75 8.57 -0.92
CA ASN A 38 -15.46 7.87 0.34
C ASN A 38 -13.96 7.83 0.67
N ILE A 39 -13.13 8.62 -0.02
CA ILE A 39 -11.69 8.62 0.24
C ILE A 39 -11.39 9.30 1.59
N PRO A 40 -10.42 8.79 2.38
CA PRO A 40 -9.96 9.49 3.57
C PRO A 40 -9.50 10.92 3.23
N PRO A 41 -9.86 11.95 4.01
CA PRO A 41 -9.49 13.35 3.72
C PRO A 41 -7.97 13.58 3.58
N VAL A 42 -7.18 12.80 4.32
CA VAL A 42 -5.71 12.84 4.25
C VAL A 42 -5.20 12.36 2.89
N ALA A 43 -5.80 11.30 2.34
CA ALA A 43 -5.46 10.76 1.04
C ALA A 43 -5.91 11.70 -0.09
N LEU A 44 -7.07 12.33 0.04
CA LEU A 44 -7.51 13.37 -0.90
C LEU A 44 -6.53 14.55 -0.95
N THR A 45 -6.11 15.04 0.21
CA THR A 45 -5.13 16.13 0.31
C THR A 45 -3.80 15.74 -0.33
N PHE A 46 -3.34 14.51 -0.09
CA PHE A 46 -2.14 13.96 -0.70
C PHE A 46 -2.23 13.97 -2.23
N MET A 47 -3.33 13.46 -2.81
CA MET A 47 -3.55 13.46 -4.25
C MET A 47 -3.58 14.88 -4.83
N LYS A 48 -4.28 15.81 -4.18
CA LYS A 48 -4.35 17.22 -4.62
C LYS A 48 -2.98 17.90 -4.62
N GLY A 49 -2.11 17.56 -3.67
CA GLY A 49 -0.72 18.03 -3.64
C GLY A 49 0.11 17.51 -4.82
N CYS A 50 -0.16 16.31 -5.31
CA CYS A 50 0.55 15.70 -6.44
C CYS A 50 0.01 16.17 -7.81
N LEU A 51 -1.32 16.24 -7.96
CA LEU A 51 -2.01 16.42 -9.24
C LEU A 51 -2.24 17.89 -9.58
N ARG A 52 -1.20 18.73 -9.43
CA ARG A 52 -1.25 20.13 -9.86
C ARG A 52 -0.89 20.26 -11.33
N MET A 53 -1.65 21.11 -12.05
CA MET A 53 -1.42 21.37 -13.46
C MET A 53 -0.05 22.04 -13.67
N ASN A 54 0.25 23.05 -12.87
CA ASN A 54 1.58 23.66 -12.82
C ASN A 54 2.54 22.71 -12.09
N PRO A 55 3.66 22.31 -12.71
CA PRO A 55 4.65 21.46 -12.04
C PRO A 55 5.24 22.09 -10.78
N ASP A 56 5.40 23.42 -10.75
CA ASP A 56 6.02 24.12 -9.62
C ASP A 56 5.14 24.13 -8.36
N ASP A 57 3.82 23.96 -8.54
CA ASP A 57 2.86 23.93 -7.42
C ASP A 57 2.73 22.52 -6.81
N ARG A 58 3.37 21.51 -7.39
CA ARG A 58 3.32 20.14 -6.89
C ARG A 58 4.16 20.00 -5.62
N TYR A 59 3.69 19.19 -4.70
CA TYR A 59 4.49 18.82 -3.54
C TYR A 59 5.74 18.05 -3.97
N LYS A 60 6.87 18.44 -3.37
CA LYS A 60 8.13 17.71 -3.49
C LYS A 60 8.03 16.39 -2.72
N CYS A 61 8.85 15.41 -3.10
CA CYS A 61 8.90 14.11 -2.44
C CYS A 61 9.12 14.21 -0.93
N GLU A 62 9.97 15.13 -0.47
CA GLU A 62 10.22 15.39 0.96
C GLU A 62 8.91 15.73 1.70
N HIS A 63 8.11 16.65 1.16
CA HIS A 63 6.83 17.06 1.76
C HIS A 63 5.79 15.94 1.69
N LEU A 64 5.82 15.11 0.64
CA LEU A 64 4.93 13.96 0.51
C LEU A 64 5.25 12.88 1.54
N LEU A 65 6.53 12.60 1.80
CA LEU A 65 6.96 11.62 2.79
C LEU A 65 6.58 12.01 4.23
N GLU A 66 6.49 13.31 4.51
CA GLU A 66 6.03 13.86 5.79
C GLU A 66 4.51 13.86 5.96
N SER A 67 3.76 13.49 4.91
CA SER A 67 2.30 13.47 4.96
C SER A 67 1.76 12.46 5.97
N LEU A 68 0.68 12.84 6.66
CA LEU A 68 -0.11 11.93 7.50
C LEU A 68 -0.65 10.73 6.73
N TYR A 69 -0.71 10.79 5.39
CA TYR A 69 -1.09 9.67 4.55
C TYR A 69 -0.21 8.43 4.80
N PHE A 70 1.09 8.63 5.06
CA PHE A 70 2.03 7.55 5.38
C PHE A 70 2.17 7.28 6.89
N ASN A 71 1.49 8.05 7.74
CA ASN A 71 1.53 7.89 9.19
C ASN A 71 0.14 7.59 9.78
N PRO A 72 -0.39 6.37 9.54
CA PRO A 72 -1.71 5.97 10.01
C PRO A 72 -1.80 5.87 11.54
N ALA A 73 -0.67 5.89 12.27
CA ALA A 73 -0.67 5.83 13.73
C ALA A 73 -1.26 7.10 14.39
N ARG A 74 -1.44 8.18 13.63
CA ARG A 74 -2.15 9.41 14.07
C ARG A 74 -3.65 9.39 13.77
N GLU A 75 -4.13 8.47 12.95
CA GLU A 75 -5.56 8.22 12.81
C GLU A 75 -5.96 7.34 13.99
N GLU A 76 -6.65 7.95 14.96
CA GLU A 76 -7.25 7.29 16.11
C GLU A 76 -7.81 5.92 15.71
N PRO A 77 -7.43 4.83 16.41
CA PRO A 77 -8.01 3.54 16.11
C PRO A 77 -9.51 3.65 16.33
N GLU A 78 -10.29 3.61 15.23
CA GLU A 78 -11.71 3.34 15.31
C GLU A 78 -11.87 2.20 16.30
N LYS A 79 -12.56 2.48 17.41
CA LYS A 79 -12.67 1.60 18.58
C LYS A 79 -13.22 0.26 18.11
N ARG A 80 -12.32 -0.64 17.71
CA ARG A 80 -12.63 -2.05 17.45
C ARG A 80 -13.08 -2.58 18.80
N LYS A 81 -14.40 -2.62 19.01
CA LYS A 81 -14.99 -3.25 20.18
C LYS A 81 -14.33 -4.62 20.30
N PRO A 82 -13.68 -4.94 21.44
CA PRO A 82 -13.09 -6.26 21.60
C PRO A 82 -14.24 -7.27 21.52
N LYS A 83 -14.35 -7.99 20.41
CA LYS A 83 -15.21 -9.17 20.34
C LYS A 83 -14.66 -10.11 21.42
N GLY A 84 -15.47 -10.31 22.47
CA GLY A 84 -15.07 -10.99 23.68
C GLY A 84 -14.28 -12.24 23.39
N ARG A 85 -13.06 -12.30 23.92
CA ARG A 85 -12.23 -13.50 23.93
C ARG A 85 -12.97 -14.55 24.75
N ARG A 86 -13.81 -15.37 24.11
CA ARG A 86 -14.31 -16.60 24.71
C ARG A 86 -13.08 -17.47 24.95
N ARG A 87 -12.64 -17.49 26.20
CA ARG A 87 -11.60 -18.37 26.72
C ARG A 87 -12.16 -19.80 26.67
N LEU A 88 -12.08 -20.44 25.51
CA LEU A 88 -12.38 -21.86 25.39
C LEU A 88 -11.21 -22.61 26.04
N GLN A 89 -11.40 -22.95 27.31
CA GLN A 89 -10.51 -23.87 28.00
C GLN A 89 -10.64 -25.25 27.35
N GLN A 90 -9.47 -25.85 27.09
CA GLN A 90 -9.21 -27.28 27.02
C GLN A 90 -10.02 -28.12 26.02
N GLY A 91 -9.30 -28.54 24.97
CA GLY A 91 -9.65 -29.66 24.11
C GLY A 91 -8.53 -29.85 23.09
N GLN A 92 -7.34 -30.24 23.56
CA GLN A 92 -6.24 -30.64 22.68
C GLN A 92 -6.67 -31.87 21.88
N LEU A 93 -7.06 -31.67 20.62
CA LEU A 93 -7.29 -32.75 19.65
C LEU A 93 -6.46 -32.50 18.39
N LEU A 94 -5.17 -32.25 18.56
CA LEU A 94 -4.20 -32.35 17.47
C LEU A 94 -3.29 -33.56 17.75
N PRO A 95 -3.19 -34.52 16.81
CA PRO A 95 -2.28 -35.64 16.95
C PRO A 95 -0.84 -35.13 17.06
N GLN A 96 -0.12 -35.55 18.10
CA GLN A 96 1.31 -35.26 18.22
C GLN A 96 2.06 -36.07 17.17
N LEU A 97 2.74 -35.39 16.26
CA LEU A 97 3.66 -36.01 15.31
C LEU A 97 4.91 -36.48 16.06
N PRO A 98 5.39 -37.72 15.85
CA PRO A 98 6.58 -38.20 16.53
C PRO A 98 7.81 -37.50 15.92
N GLY A 99 8.44 -36.64 16.71
CA GLY A 99 9.78 -36.10 16.40
C GLY A 99 9.86 -34.58 16.35
N ASN A 100 9.90 -33.94 17.51
CA ASN A 100 10.81 -32.82 17.79
C ASN A 100 10.72 -32.43 19.28
N GLY A 101 11.32 -33.27 20.14
CA GLY A 101 11.56 -32.95 21.54
C GLY A 101 13.04 -32.65 21.74
N MET A 102 13.41 -31.37 21.77
CA MET A 102 14.69 -30.93 22.32
C MET A 102 14.43 -29.73 23.25
N SER A 103 14.05 -30.05 24.49
CA SER A 103 14.55 -29.39 25.70
C SER A 103 15.13 -30.49 26.58
N PRO A 104 16.31 -30.29 27.20
CA PRO A 104 17.17 -31.39 27.61
C PRO A 104 16.72 -31.98 28.96
N ALA A 105 16.78 -33.31 29.06
CA ALA A 105 16.89 -34.05 30.32
C ALA A 105 18.21 -34.86 30.28
N PRO A 106 18.88 -35.08 31.43
CA PRO A 106 20.30 -35.38 31.47
C PRO A 106 20.66 -36.83 31.12
N GLU A 107 21.82 -36.95 30.48
CA GLU A 107 22.75 -38.08 30.34
C GLU A 107 22.23 -39.52 30.19
N GLY A 108 22.55 -40.10 29.02
CA GLY A 108 22.51 -41.55 28.80
C GLY A 108 23.00 -41.93 27.40
N LYS A 109 24.32 -42.01 27.21
CA LYS A 109 25.09 -42.83 26.25
C LYS A 109 24.36 -43.37 25.00
N ASN A 110 24.71 -42.88 23.79
CA ASN A 110 25.27 -43.63 22.64
C ASN A 110 25.07 -42.96 21.27
N LYS A 111 25.98 -43.29 20.35
CA LYS A 111 26.41 -42.61 19.10
C LYS A 111 25.42 -42.61 17.91
N PRO A 112 25.70 -41.84 16.83
CA PRO A 112 24.70 -41.28 15.91
C PRO A 112 24.51 -42.10 14.62
N ARG A 113 23.45 -41.83 13.87
CA ARG A 113 23.37 -42.24 12.46
C ARG A 113 22.86 -41.10 11.57
N ALA A 114 23.72 -40.72 10.62
CA ALA A 114 23.47 -39.72 9.60
C ALA A 114 22.55 -40.27 8.50
N THR A 115 21.67 -39.43 7.98
CA THR A 115 21.16 -39.56 6.60
C THR A 115 20.82 -38.19 6.02
N LYS A 116 21.62 -37.82 5.03
CA LYS A 116 21.46 -36.74 4.05
C LYS A 116 20.22 -37.02 3.21
N PHE A 117 19.56 -35.99 2.66
CA PHE A 117 19.09 -35.99 1.27
C PHE A 117 18.72 -34.56 0.85
N ASP A 118 19.56 -33.98 0.00
CA ASP A 118 19.23 -32.89 -0.92
C ASP A 118 18.14 -33.33 -1.90
N HIS A 119 17.41 -32.38 -2.47
CA HIS A 119 17.19 -32.21 -3.92
C HIS A 119 16.16 -31.08 -4.14
N PHE A 120 16.62 -29.92 -4.62
CA PHE A 120 15.76 -28.93 -5.29
C PHE A 120 15.80 -29.17 -6.81
N PRO A 121 14.68 -29.02 -7.53
CA PRO A 121 14.71 -28.99 -8.99
C PRO A 121 15.08 -27.59 -9.48
N THR A 122 16.02 -27.53 -10.43
CA THR A 122 16.29 -26.34 -11.25
C THR A 122 15.49 -26.44 -12.54
N ILE A 123 14.76 -25.38 -12.88
CA ILE A 123 14.51 -24.92 -14.26
C ILE A 123 14.73 -23.40 -14.24
#